data_AF-A0A842YDP1-F1
#
_entry.id   AF-A0A842YDP1-F1
#
_cell.length_a   1.000
_cell.length_b   1.000
_cell.length_c   1.000
_cell.angle_alpha   90.00
_cell.angle_beta   90.00
_cell.angle_gamma   90.00
#
_symmetry.space_group_name_H-M   'P 1'
#
loop_
_entity.id
_entity.type
_entity.pdbx_description
1 polymer ?
#
loop_
_entity_poly.entity_id
_entity_poly.type
_entity_poly.pdbx_seq_one_letter_code
_entity_poly.pdbx_strand_id
1 'polypeptide(L)'
;MLEELDINDWSKVAQLFNLHILARSIINPCAQSGIGSLIVDNAGSPSVAKYSIPMMIFLAGDTTSSAAKDLIKSLPPLTMFIVPDEKWRDLLKDVWGKKLIVNRRTHLDHNSLDLEHLRELKKELPEGYLLKKIDYEVLPQINQEYTIQILSYLGKIRNLVETGIGFCILQNDKLVSYAYTPFPFTDEFEIQVFTENAPEYRRKGLATVVSATLIEYGLENNLV
;
A
#
# COMPACT_ATOMS: atom_id res chain seq x y z
N MET A 1 -18.06 23.97 -6.75
CA MET A 1 -17.80 23.14 -7.94
C MET A 1 -16.54 22.37 -7.63
N LEU A 2 -16.41 21.11 -8.05
CA LEU A 2 -15.17 20.37 -7.78
C LEU A 2 -14.07 20.85 -8.72
N GLU A 3 -12.89 21.08 -8.19
CA GLU A 3 -11.73 21.64 -8.87
C GLU A 3 -10.56 20.66 -8.81
N GLU A 4 -9.80 20.54 -9.89
CA GLU A 4 -8.54 19.79 -9.90
C GLU A 4 -7.45 20.64 -9.25
N LEU A 5 -6.66 20.02 -8.38
CA LEU A 5 -5.50 20.64 -7.77
C LEU A 5 -4.26 19.87 -8.23
N ASP A 6 -3.18 20.59 -8.56
CA ASP A 6 -1.91 19.96 -8.92
C ASP A 6 -1.41 19.12 -7.73
N ILE A 7 -0.94 17.90 -7.97
CA ILE A 7 -0.39 17.05 -6.91
C ILE A 7 0.81 17.70 -6.22
N ASN A 8 1.53 18.59 -6.91
CA ASN A 8 2.63 19.37 -6.35
C ASN A 8 2.15 20.40 -5.31
N ASP A 9 0.85 20.72 -5.27
CA ASP A 9 0.20 21.56 -4.25
C ASP A 9 -0.29 20.75 -3.03
N TRP A 10 0.19 19.51 -2.83
CA TRP A 10 -0.21 18.61 -1.73
C TRP A 10 -0.24 19.29 -0.35
N SER A 11 0.67 20.23 -0.07
CA SER A 11 0.70 20.96 1.20
C SER A 11 -0.59 21.71 1.54
N LYS A 12 -1.40 22.08 0.54
CA LYS A 12 -2.72 22.74 0.74
C LYS A 12 -3.77 21.79 1.32
N VAL A 13 -3.62 20.48 1.09
CA VAL A 13 -4.60 19.46 1.51
C VAL A 13 -4.06 18.47 2.53
N ALA A 14 -2.74 18.42 2.76
CA ALA A 14 -2.09 17.43 3.62
C ALA A 14 -2.77 17.27 4.99
N GLN A 15 -3.15 18.38 5.63
CA GLN A 15 -3.82 18.35 6.94
C GLN A 15 -5.17 17.65 6.92
N LEU A 16 -5.90 17.68 5.80
CA LEU A 16 -7.19 16.98 5.66
C LEU A 16 -6.99 15.47 5.77
N PHE A 17 -5.83 14.95 5.34
CA PHE A 17 -5.52 13.53 5.31
C PHE A 17 -4.91 13.00 6.62
N ASN A 18 -4.67 13.85 7.63
CA ASN A 18 -4.07 13.43 8.91
C ASN A 18 -4.87 12.35 9.66
N LEU A 19 -6.18 12.25 9.41
CA LEU A 19 -7.02 11.23 10.02
C LEU A 19 -6.87 9.84 9.36
N HIS A 20 -6.18 9.72 8.22
CA HIS A 20 -5.84 8.44 7.58
C HIS A 20 -4.63 7.78 8.26
N ILE A 21 -4.72 7.53 9.57
CA ILE A 21 -3.62 6.97 10.37
C ILE A 21 -3.10 5.66 9.76
N LEU A 22 -4.01 4.81 9.27
CA LEU A 22 -3.69 3.48 8.73
C LEU A 22 -3.16 3.49 7.30
N ALA A 23 -3.18 4.63 6.61
CA ALA A 23 -2.75 4.74 5.22
C ALA A 23 -1.72 5.85 5.02
N ARG A 24 -1.18 6.43 6.09
CA ARG A 24 -0.20 7.52 6.04
C ARG A 24 1.07 7.12 5.27
N SER A 25 1.50 5.88 5.47
CA SER A 25 2.64 5.19 4.84
C SER A 25 2.46 4.98 3.34
N ILE A 26 1.23 5.18 2.83
CA ILE A 26 0.90 5.13 1.40
C ILE A 26 0.69 6.56 0.88
N ILE A 27 -0.19 7.32 1.55
CA ILE A 27 -0.66 8.62 1.11
C ILE A 27 0.50 9.61 0.97
N ASN A 28 1.27 9.78 2.04
CA ASN A 28 2.33 10.78 2.10
C ASN A 28 3.44 10.52 1.08
N PRO A 29 4.09 9.34 1.04
CA PRO A 29 5.18 9.13 0.10
C PRO A 29 4.71 9.10 -1.35
N CYS A 30 3.49 8.62 -1.64
CA CYS A 30 2.93 8.74 -2.99
C CYS A 30 2.74 10.21 -3.39
N ALA A 31 2.16 11.03 -2.51
CA ALA A 31 1.89 12.43 -2.82
C ALA A 31 3.18 13.24 -2.98
N GLN A 32 4.15 13.01 -2.09
CA GLN A 32 5.49 13.61 -2.17
C GLN A 32 6.26 13.18 -3.43
N SER A 33 5.96 11.99 -3.96
CA SER A 33 6.52 11.48 -5.22
C SER A 33 5.73 11.96 -6.45
N GLY A 34 4.72 12.83 -6.28
CA GLY A 34 3.89 13.35 -7.37
C GLY A 34 2.98 12.30 -8.02
N ILE A 35 2.67 11.21 -7.30
CA ILE A 35 1.84 10.11 -7.82
C ILE A 35 0.36 10.45 -7.62
N GLY A 36 -0.44 10.29 -8.67
CA GLY A 36 -1.90 10.40 -8.57
C GLY A 36 -2.45 11.79 -8.88
N SER A 37 -3.71 12.02 -8.51
CA SER A 37 -4.44 13.27 -8.78
C SER A 37 -5.29 13.73 -7.59
N LEU A 38 -5.46 15.05 -7.47
CA LEU A 38 -6.24 15.67 -6.40
C LEU A 38 -7.45 16.38 -6.97
N ILE A 39 -8.61 16.16 -6.35
CA ILE A 39 -9.82 16.96 -6.57
C ILE A 39 -10.27 17.54 -5.24
N VAL A 40 -10.56 18.83 -5.22
CA VAL A 40 -10.99 19.58 -4.04
C VAL A 40 -12.29 20.32 -4.30
N ASP A 41 -12.91 20.82 -3.24
CA ASP A 41 -14.10 21.67 -3.32
C ASP A 41 -13.80 23.14 -3.60
N ASN A 42 -12.60 23.60 -3.26
CA ASN A 42 -12.11 24.95 -3.50
C ASN A 42 -10.58 24.96 -3.57
N ALA A 43 -9.97 25.38 -4.69
CA ALA A 43 -8.50 25.34 -4.83
C ALA A 43 -7.75 26.35 -3.94
N GLY A 44 -8.41 27.41 -3.48
CA GLY A 44 -7.82 28.44 -2.62
C GLY A 44 -7.84 28.07 -1.13
N SER A 45 -8.88 27.37 -0.68
CA SER A 45 -9.05 26.92 0.71
C SER A 45 -9.84 25.60 0.74
N PRO A 46 -9.20 24.47 0.42
CA PRO A 46 -9.85 23.16 0.40
C PRO A 46 -10.44 22.79 1.77
N SER A 47 -11.72 22.41 1.80
CA SER A 47 -12.37 21.85 2.98
C SER A 47 -12.63 20.35 2.84
N VAL A 48 -12.69 19.85 1.60
CA VAL A 48 -12.86 18.44 1.28
C VAL A 48 -11.97 18.08 0.10
N ALA A 49 -11.34 16.91 0.15
CA ALA A 49 -10.44 16.43 -0.90
C ALA A 49 -10.68 14.96 -1.24
N LYS A 50 -10.44 14.64 -2.51
CA LYS A 50 -10.31 13.29 -3.05
C LYS A 50 -8.91 13.15 -3.64
N TYR A 51 -8.12 12.26 -3.08
CA TYR A 51 -6.82 11.89 -3.60
C TYR A 51 -6.90 10.52 -4.27
N SER A 52 -6.57 10.45 -5.55
CA SER A 52 -6.64 9.22 -6.35
C SER A 52 -5.24 8.79 -6.75
N ILE A 53 -4.82 7.62 -6.27
CA ILE A 53 -3.62 6.93 -6.76
C ILE A 53 -4.07 5.72 -7.59
N PRO A 54 -3.17 5.03 -8.31
CA PRO A 54 -3.54 3.78 -8.98
C PRO A 54 -4.32 2.85 -8.02
N MET A 55 -5.43 2.27 -8.48
CA MET A 55 -6.24 1.29 -7.73
C MET A 55 -6.89 1.75 -6.40
N MET A 56 -6.60 2.95 -5.86
CA MET A 56 -7.11 3.43 -4.57
C MET A 56 -7.49 4.91 -4.58
N ILE A 57 -8.58 5.23 -3.89
CA ILE A 57 -9.03 6.59 -3.65
C ILE A 57 -9.10 6.87 -2.15
N PHE A 58 -8.60 8.02 -1.72
CA PHE A 58 -8.71 8.51 -0.35
C PHE A 58 -9.62 9.74 -0.30
N LEU A 59 -10.62 9.72 0.58
CA LEU A 59 -11.48 10.87 0.84
C LEU A 59 -11.11 11.52 2.17
N ALA A 60 -11.12 12.84 2.24
CA ALA A 60 -10.69 13.58 3.42
C ALA A 60 -11.42 14.91 3.57
N GLY A 61 -11.45 15.44 4.79
CA GLY A 61 -12.04 16.74 5.11
C GLY A 61 -13.45 16.67 5.71
N ASP A 62 -14.20 17.78 5.57
CA ASP A 62 -15.49 18.00 6.25
C ASP A 62 -16.66 17.26 5.59
N THR A 63 -17.17 16.23 6.26
CA THR A 63 -18.32 15.43 5.83
C THR A 63 -19.65 16.18 5.84
N THR A 64 -19.74 17.33 6.51
CA THR A 64 -20.98 18.12 6.59
C THR A 64 -21.20 19.04 5.38
N SER A 65 -20.14 19.31 4.62
CA SER A 65 -20.18 20.08 3.38
C SER A 65 -20.97 19.36 2.28
N SER A 66 -21.71 20.12 1.47
CA SER A 66 -22.36 19.58 0.27
C SER A 66 -21.34 19.00 -0.72
N ALA A 67 -20.11 19.53 -0.74
CA ALA A 67 -19.06 19.08 -1.62
C ALA A 67 -18.60 17.64 -1.29
N ALA A 68 -18.69 17.20 -0.03
CA ALA A 68 -18.39 15.81 0.33
C ALA A 68 -19.37 14.83 -0.32
N LYS A 69 -20.67 15.19 -0.38
CA LYS A 69 -21.68 14.39 -1.09
C LYS A 69 -21.42 14.37 -2.60
N ASP A 70 -21.02 15.50 -3.17
CA ASP A 70 -20.70 15.59 -4.59
C ASP A 70 -19.47 14.76 -4.96
N LEU A 71 -18.43 14.78 -4.12
CA LEU A 71 -17.26 13.92 -4.26
C LEU A 71 -17.63 12.44 -4.26
N ILE A 72 -18.44 11.98 -3.29
CA ILE A 72 -18.87 10.59 -3.22
C ILE A 72 -19.66 10.20 -4.49
N LYS A 73 -20.59 11.05 -4.94
CA LYS A 73 -21.37 10.78 -6.17
C LYS A 73 -20.49 10.72 -7.42
N SER A 74 -19.36 11.42 -7.44
CA SER A 74 -18.41 11.44 -8.55
C SER A 74 -17.50 10.20 -8.62
N LEU A 75 -17.51 9.36 -7.59
CA LEU A 75 -16.59 8.22 -7.53
C LEU A 75 -16.94 7.17 -8.59
N PRO A 76 -15.92 6.62 -9.28
CA PRO A 76 -16.13 5.59 -10.26
C PRO A 76 -16.68 4.29 -9.62
N PRO A 77 -17.53 3.54 -10.35
CA PRO A 77 -17.98 2.23 -9.88
C PRO A 77 -16.79 1.26 -9.74
N LEU A 78 -16.96 0.24 -8.89
CA LEU A 78 -15.97 -0.84 -8.67
C LEU A 78 -14.57 -0.35 -8.24
N THR A 79 -14.48 0.84 -7.65
CA THR A 79 -13.20 1.41 -7.18
C THR A 79 -13.04 1.23 -5.69
N MET A 80 -11.84 0.84 -5.26
CA MET A 80 -11.50 0.80 -3.84
C MET A 80 -11.29 2.22 -3.34
N PHE A 81 -11.98 2.58 -2.26
CA PHE A 81 -11.72 3.83 -1.55
C PHE A 81 -11.53 3.55 -0.06
N ILE A 82 -10.66 4.36 0.54
CA ILE A 82 -10.30 4.33 1.95
C ILE A 82 -10.80 5.65 2.56
N VAL A 83 -11.39 5.54 3.74
CA VAL A 83 -11.93 6.68 4.50
C VAL A 83 -11.34 6.71 5.89
N PRO A 84 -11.15 7.91 6.49
CA PRO A 84 -10.37 8.04 7.70
C PRO A 84 -11.13 7.66 8.96
N ASP A 85 -12.47 7.80 8.95
CA ASP A 85 -13.27 7.67 10.16
C ASP A 85 -14.72 7.21 9.91
N GLU A 86 -15.46 7.10 11.01
CA GLU A 86 -16.86 6.68 11.01
C GLU A 86 -17.79 7.68 10.33
N LYS A 87 -17.47 8.98 10.37
CA LYS A 87 -18.30 10.04 9.77
C LYS A 87 -18.33 9.90 8.25
N TRP A 88 -17.17 9.69 7.63
CA TRP A 88 -17.07 9.43 6.20
C TRP A 88 -17.77 8.13 5.82
N ARG A 89 -17.61 7.09 6.62
CA ARG A 89 -18.29 5.79 6.41
C ARG A 89 -19.81 5.94 6.45
N ASP A 90 -20.35 6.72 7.37
CA ASP A 90 -21.80 6.90 7.48
C ASP A 90 -22.35 7.79 6.36
N LEU A 91 -21.58 8.80 5.92
CA LEU A 91 -21.91 9.59 4.73
C LEU A 91 -21.95 8.73 3.45
N LEU A 92 -20.97 7.83 3.27
CA LEU A 92 -20.97 6.87 2.17
C LEU A 92 -22.24 5.99 2.20
N LYS A 93 -22.62 5.49 3.37
CA LYS A 93 -23.85 4.69 3.53
C LYS A 93 -25.11 5.48 3.20
N ASP A 94 -25.18 6.76 3.58
CA ASP A 94 -26.30 7.65 3.20
C ASP A 94 -26.44 7.77 1.68
N VAL A 95 -25.32 7.96 0.97
CA VAL A 95 -25.33 8.20 -0.48
C VAL A 95 -25.51 6.91 -1.30
N TRP A 96 -24.89 5.81 -0.90
CA TRP A 96 -24.82 4.59 -1.71
C TRP A 96 -25.51 3.37 -1.11
N GLY A 97 -25.82 3.37 0.19
CA GLY A 97 -26.56 2.32 0.87
C GLY A 97 -26.04 0.92 0.55
N LYS A 98 -26.92 0.08 0.00
CA LYS A 98 -26.64 -1.33 -0.31
C LYS A 98 -25.62 -1.55 -1.45
N LYS A 99 -25.23 -0.51 -2.18
CA LYS A 99 -24.21 -0.61 -3.25
C LYS A 99 -22.79 -0.70 -2.68
N LEU A 100 -22.60 -0.38 -1.41
CA LEU A 100 -21.32 -0.46 -0.72
C LEU A 100 -20.98 -1.89 -0.32
N ILE A 101 -19.77 -2.31 -0.68
CA ILE A 101 -19.16 -3.53 -0.16
C ILE A 101 -18.10 -3.11 0.85
N VAL A 102 -18.31 -3.46 2.12
CA VAL A 102 -17.36 -3.16 3.20
C VAL A 102 -16.35 -4.30 3.30
N ASN A 103 -15.09 -4.00 3.02
CA ASN A 103 -14.00 -4.93 3.23
C ASN A 103 -13.29 -4.61 4.56
N ARG A 104 -13.23 -5.59 5.47
CA ARG A 104 -12.61 -5.40 6.78
C ARG A 104 -11.11 -5.69 6.68
N ARG A 105 -10.28 -4.79 7.21
CA ARG A 105 -8.83 -4.95 7.29
C ARG A 105 -8.40 -4.96 8.75
N THR A 106 -7.34 -5.69 9.04
CA THR A 106 -6.70 -5.72 10.35
C THR A 106 -5.46 -4.84 10.29
N HIS A 107 -5.37 -3.89 11.22
CA HIS A 107 -4.14 -3.14 11.45
C HIS A 107 -3.19 -3.96 12.31
N LEU A 108 -1.93 -4.01 11.92
CA LEU A 108 -0.87 -4.71 12.64
C LEU A 108 -0.02 -3.68 13.37
N ASP A 109 0.42 -4.00 14.59
CA ASP A 109 1.21 -3.09 15.43
C ASP A 109 2.69 -3.49 15.41
N HIS A 110 3.51 -2.59 14.87
CA HIS A 110 4.96 -2.76 14.77
C HIS A 110 5.67 -2.73 16.14
N ASN A 111 5.07 -2.17 17.18
CA ASN A 111 5.71 -2.06 18.52
C ASN A 111 5.93 -3.42 19.20
N SER A 112 5.25 -4.46 18.70
CA SER A 112 5.37 -5.84 19.18
C SER A 112 6.41 -6.68 18.45
N LEU A 113 7.09 -6.11 17.45
CA LEU A 113 8.09 -6.82 16.67
C LEU A 113 9.35 -7.08 17.50
N ASP A 114 9.83 -8.32 17.46
CA ASP A 114 11.03 -8.77 18.16
C ASP A 114 12.03 -9.36 17.16
N LEU A 115 13.25 -8.84 17.17
CA LEU A 115 14.30 -9.23 16.21
C LEU A 115 14.66 -10.71 16.33
N GLU A 116 14.74 -11.24 17.56
CA GLU A 116 15.11 -12.65 17.76
C GLU A 116 13.99 -13.57 17.28
N HIS A 117 12.73 -13.23 17.54
CA HIS A 117 11.59 -13.97 17.01
C HIS A 117 11.56 -13.98 15.48
N LEU A 118 11.83 -12.84 14.82
CA LEU A 118 11.91 -12.77 13.36
C LEU A 118 13.03 -13.67 12.81
N ARG A 119 14.19 -13.69 13.48
CA ARG A 119 15.32 -14.57 13.14
C ARG A 119 14.99 -16.04 13.33
N GLU A 120 14.19 -16.38 14.34
CA GLU A 120 13.69 -17.75 14.55
C GLU A 120 12.76 -18.19 13.42
N LEU A 121 11.79 -17.35 13.03
CA LEU A 121 10.87 -17.64 11.93
C LEU A 121 11.60 -17.94 10.61
N LYS A 122 12.76 -17.30 10.37
CA LYS A 122 13.57 -17.54 9.17
C LYS A 122 14.27 -18.90 9.16
N LYS A 123 14.57 -19.48 10.33
CA LYS A 123 15.21 -20.81 10.44
C LYS A 123 14.30 -21.95 10.01
N GLU A 124 12.99 -21.70 9.90
CA GLU A 124 12.00 -22.69 9.48
C GLU A 124 11.95 -22.93 7.97
N LEU A 125 12.82 -22.29 7.17
CA LEU A 125 12.88 -22.50 5.74
C LEU A 125 13.23 -23.97 5.43
N PRO A 126 12.36 -24.73 4.73
CA PRO A 126 12.63 -26.13 4.44
C PRO A 126 13.84 -26.31 3.50
N GLU A 127 14.47 -27.48 3.55
CA GLU A 127 15.53 -27.85 2.61
C GLU A 127 15.03 -27.80 1.15
N GLY A 128 15.91 -27.41 0.22
CA GLY A 128 15.61 -27.27 -1.20
C GLY A 128 15.00 -25.92 -1.60
N TYR A 129 14.82 -25.00 -0.65
CA TYR A 129 14.45 -23.61 -0.91
C TYR A 129 15.64 -22.67 -0.66
N LEU A 130 15.73 -21.61 -1.47
CA LEU A 130 16.77 -20.59 -1.36
C LEU A 130 16.13 -19.23 -1.08
N LEU A 131 16.40 -18.66 0.09
CA LEU A 131 16.07 -17.27 0.41
C LEU A 131 17.18 -16.34 -0.12
N LYS A 132 16.82 -15.31 -0.89
CA LYS A 132 17.75 -14.24 -1.32
C LYS A 132 17.04 -12.89 -1.43
N LYS A 133 17.81 -11.80 -1.48
CA LYS A 133 17.30 -10.47 -1.85
C LYS A 133 16.84 -10.48 -3.30
N ILE A 134 15.76 -9.77 -3.62
CA ILE A 134 15.33 -9.58 -5.01
C ILE A 134 16.40 -8.79 -5.76
N ASP A 135 16.80 -9.32 -6.92
CA ASP A 135 17.75 -8.70 -7.84
C ASP A 135 17.21 -8.77 -9.27
N TYR A 136 18.00 -8.25 -10.22
CA TYR A 136 17.61 -8.14 -11.63
C TYR A 136 17.28 -9.48 -12.29
N GLU A 137 17.84 -10.60 -11.81
CA GLU A 137 17.60 -11.94 -12.37
C GLU A 137 16.20 -12.45 -12.02
N VAL A 138 15.67 -12.06 -10.86
CA VAL A 138 14.36 -12.50 -10.37
C VAL A 138 13.22 -11.65 -10.93
N LEU A 139 13.47 -10.38 -11.29
CA LEU A 139 12.43 -9.45 -11.76
C LEU A 139 11.52 -10.00 -12.87
N PRO A 140 12.02 -10.70 -13.91
CA PRO A 140 11.16 -11.26 -14.96
C PRO A 140 10.19 -12.34 -14.50
N GLN A 141 10.39 -12.92 -13.30
CA GLN A 141 9.55 -13.96 -12.73
C GLN A 141 8.42 -13.42 -11.84
N ILE A 142 8.41 -12.12 -11.53
CA ILE A 142 7.33 -11.50 -10.73
C ILE A 142 6.03 -11.56 -11.52
N ASN A 143 4.95 -11.97 -10.85
CA ASN A 143 3.65 -12.13 -11.51
C ASN A 143 3.22 -10.82 -12.18
N GLN A 144 2.49 -10.93 -13.30
CA GLN A 144 2.06 -9.78 -14.09
C GLN A 144 1.27 -8.75 -13.26
N GLU A 145 0.39 -9.20 -12.37
CA GLU A 145 -0.38 -8.32 -11.47
C GLU A 145 0.54 -7.43 -10.62
N TYR A 146 1.54 -8.02 -9.96
CA TYR A 146 2.47 -7.27 -9.12
C TYR A 146 3.45 -6.45 -9.94
N THR A 147 3.80 -6.89 -11.16
CA THR A 147 4.57 -6.07 -12.10
C THR A 147 3.80 -4.79 -12.44
N ILE A 148 2.49 -4.88 -12.71
CA ILE A 148 1.64 -3.70 -12.97
C ILE A 148 1.59 -2.79 -11.74
N GLN A 149 1.44 -3.35 -10.54
CA GLN A 149 1.48 -2.55 -9.30
C GLN A 149 2.81 -1.83 -9.13
N ILE A 150 3.94 -2.53 -9.28
CA ILE A 150 5.29 -1.95 -9.17
C ILE A 150 5.48 -0.83 -10.20
N LEU A 151 5.08 -1.03 -11.45
CA LEU A 151 5.16 0.02 -12.47
C LEU A 151 4.29 1.24 -12.11
N SER A 152 3.13 1.01 -11.49
CA SER A 152 2.19 2.07 -11.13
C SER A 152 2.71 2.99 -10.02
N TYR A 153 3.51 2.47 -9.08
CA TYR A 153 3.98 3.24 -7.93
C TYR A 153 5.47 3.55 -7.93
N LEU A 154 6.30 2.67 -8.52
CA LEU A 154 7.74 2.86 -8.62
C LEU A 154 8.17 3.27 -10.03
N GLY A 155 7.27 3.32 -11.01
CA GLY A 155 7.53 3.78 -12.39
C GLY A 155 8.25 2.76 -13.28
N LYS A 156 9.22 2.01 -12.75
CA LYS A 156 9.95 0.94 -13.46
C LYS A 156 10.11 -0.29 -12.57
N ILE A 157 10.07 -1.48 -13.16
CA ILE A 157 10.28 -2.73 -12.42
C ILE A 157 11.65 -2.80 -11.74
N ARG A 158 12.68 -2.19 -12.36
CA ARG A 158 14.04 -2.10 -11.81
C ARG A 158 14.12 -1.27 -10.53
N ASN A 159 13.19 -0.34 -10.33
CA ASN A 159 13.16 0.49 -9.12
C ASN A 159 12.85 -0.34 -7.87
N LEU A 160 12.31 -1.56 -8.00
CA LEU A 160 12.23 -2.49 -6.88
C LEU A 160 13.62 -2.89 -6.34
N VAL A 161 14.64 -2.94 -7.20
CA VAL A 161 16.02 -3.25 -6.81
C VAL A 161 16.79 -1.97 -6.44
N GLU A 162 16.55 -0.88 -7.16
CA GLU A 162 17.32 0.37 -7.03
C GLU A 162 16.88 1.23 -5.83
N THR A 163 15.58 1.32 -5.57
CA THR A 163 15.00 2.20 -4.52
C THR A 163 14.08 1.45 -3.56
N GLY A 164 13.49 0.34 -4.00
CA GLY A 164 12.69 -0.54 -3.16
C GLY A 164 13.52 -1.54 -2.37
N ILE A 165 12.82 -2.36 -1.59
CA ILE A 165 13.40 -3.49 -0.86
C ILE A 165 12.51 -4.70 -1.09
N GLY A 166 13.12 -5.86 -1.32
CA GLY A 166 12.38 -7.11 -1.34
C GLY A 166 13.26 -8.33 -1.19
N PHE A 167 12.64 -9.40 -0.72
CA PHE A 167 13.25 -10.71 -0.53
C PHE A 167 12.36 -11.78 -1.16
N CYS A 168 12.99 -12.82 -1.69
CA CYS A 168 12.31 -13.89 -2.37
C CYS A 168 12.85 -15.27 -1.97
N ILE A 169 12.00 -16.27 -2.14
CA ILE A 169 12.35 -17.67 -2.05
C ILE A 169 12.26 -18.29 -3.44
N LEU A 170 13.33 -18.98 -3.82
CA LEU A 170 13.41 -19.79 -5.03
C LEU A 170 13.37 -21.28 -4.69
N GLN A 171 12.81 -22.09 -5.58
CA GLN A 171 12.99 -23.54 -5.61
C GLN A 171 13.41 -23.95 -7.02
N ASN A 172 14.60 -24.53 -7.19
CA ASN A 172 15.17 -24.86 -8.51
C ASN A 172 15.09 -23.66 -9.49
N ASP A 173 15.59 -22.49 -9.05
CA ASP A 173 15.58 -21.20 -9.77
C ASP A 173 14.21 -20.58 -10.10
N LYS A 174 13.11 -21.25 -9.73
CA LYS A 174 11.75 -20.73 -9.85
C LYS A 174 11.39 -19.86 -8.65
N LEU A 175 10.91 -18.65 -8.89
CA LEU A 175 10.33 -17.77 -7.89
C LEU A 175 9.03 -18.36 -7.33
N VAL A 176 8.99 -18.66 -6.03
CA VAL A 176 7.83 -19.32 -5.39
C VAL A 176 7.21 -18.51 -4.26
N SER A 177 7.96 -17.58 -3.66
CA SER A 177 7.43 -16.62 -2.67
C SER A 177 8.27 -15.36 -2.65
N TYR A 178 7.66 -14.21 -2.37
CA TYR A 178 8.38 -12.95 -2.20
C TYR A 178 7.60 -11.96 -1.34
N ALA A 179 8.33 -11.10 -0.65
CA ALA A 179 7.82 -9.93 0.04
C ALA A 179 8.62 -8.70 -0.38
N TYR A 180 7.95 -7.58 -0.58
CA TYR A 180 8.57 -6.35 -1.06
C TYR A 180 7.82 -5.08 -0.64
N THR A 181 8.47 -3.93 -0.80
CA THR A 181 7.92 -2.59 -0.60
C THR A 181 7.10 -2.15 -1.83
N PRO A 182 5.77 -2.05 -1.77
CA PRO A 182 4.93 -1.79 -2.94
C PRO A 182 4.79 -0.30 -3.31
N PHE A 183 5.12 0.60 -2.38
CA PHE A 183 5.05 2.05 -2.56
C PHE A 183 6.42 2.70 -2.34
N PRO A 184 6.63 3.94 -2.81
CA PRO A 184 7.72 4.78 -2.31
C PRO A 184 7.62 4.92 -0.79
N PHE A 185 8.76 5.11 -0.13
CA PHE A 185 8.84 5.31 1.31
C PHE A 185 10.05 6.18 1.67
N THR A 186 10.07 6.71 2.89
CA THR A 186 11.22 7.46 3.44
C THR A 186 11.74 6.81 4.71
N ASP A 187 10.85 6.64 5.70
CA ASP A 187 11.13 6.18 7.06
C ASP A 187 10.26 5.00 7.50
N GLU A 188 9.12 4.78 6.85
CA GLU A 188 8.22 3.63 7.08
C GLU A 188 7.76 3.04 5.74
N PHE A 189 7.60 1.72 5.64
CA PHE A 189 7.13 1.08 4.40
C PHE A 189 6.00 0.08 4.61
N GLU A 190 5.16 -0.05 3.59
CA GLU A 190 4.20 -1.14 3.49
C GLU A 190 4.86 -2.43 2.98
N ILE A 191 4.27 -3.58 3.31
CA ILE A 191 4.73 -4.89 2.84
C ILE A 191 3.65 -5.53 1.97
N GLN A 192 4.01 -5.86 0.73
CA GLN A 192 3.26 -6.78 -0.12
C GLN A 192 3.93 -8.15 -0.08
N VAL A 193 3.16 -9.20 0.19
CA VAL A 193 3.64 -10.59 0.19
C VAL A 193 2.84 -11.45 -0.77
N PHE A 194 3.54 -12.35 -1.45
CA PHE A 194 2.95 -13.36 -2.32
C PHE A 194 3.66 -14.70 -2.14
N THR A 195 2.90 -15.78 -2.26
CA THR A 195 3.39 -17.16 -2.42
C THR A 195 2.57 -17.82 -3.50
N GLU A 196 3.22 -18.56 -4.38
CA GLU A 196 2.59 -19.32 -5.46
C GLU A 196 1.42 -20.15 -4.92
N ASN A 197 0.32 -20.14 -5.66
CA ASN A 197 -0.93 -20.79 -5.24
C ASN A 197 -0.98 -22.25 -5.69
N ALA A 198 0.10 -22.98 -5.41
CA ALA A 198 0.19 -24.41 -5.67
C ALA A 198 0.35 -25.18 -4.33
N PRO A 199 -0.27 -26.36 -4.18
CA PRO A 199 -0.24 -27.13 -2.93
C PRO A 199 1.17 -27.40 -2.40
N GLU A 200 2.15 -27.52 -3.28
CA GLU A 200 3.56 -27.74 -2.96
C GLU A 200 4.26 -26.54 -2.31
N TYR A 201 3.69 -25.33 -2.38
CA TYR A 201 4.28 -24.09 -1.82
C TYR A 201 3.49 -23.51 -0.65
N ARG A 202 2.19 -23.81 -0.57
CA ARG A 202 1.35 -23.35 0.54
C ARG A 202 1.61 -24.13 1.83
N ARG A 203 1.33 -23.48 2.97
CA ARG A 203 1.46 -24.07 4.33
C ARG A 203 2.86 -24.57 4.70
N LYS A 204 3.91 -24.03 4.05
CA LYS A 204 5.32 -24.34 4.32
C LYS A 204 6.12 -23.20 4.97
N GLY A 205 5.43 -22.20 5.52
CA GLY A 205 6.09 -21.04 6.13
C GLY A 205 6.77 -20.07 5.15
N LEU A 206 6.72 -20.29 3.83
CA LEU A 206 7.45 -19.48 2.85
C LEU A 206 7.11 -17.98 2.94
N ALA A 207 5.81 -17.63 2.99
CA ALA A 207 5.35 -16.26 3.20
C ALA A 207 5.90 -15.65 4.50
N THR A 208 5.90 -16.43 5.58
CA THR A 208 6.43 -16.00 6.88
C THR A 208 7.90 -15.70 6.78
N VAL A 209 8.69 -16.56 6.15
CA VAL A 209 10.14 -16.38 6.01
C VAL A 209 10.48 -15.11 5.21
N VAL A 210 9.85 -14.89 4.04
CA VAL A 210 10.12 -13.67 3.24
C VAL A 210 9.66 -12.41 3.94
N SER A 211 8.50 -12.42 4.59
CA SER A 211 8.00 -11.27 5.35
C SER A 211 8.88 -10.98 6.57
N ALA A 212 9.25 -12.00 7.34
CA ALA A 212 10.12 -11.84 8.50
C ALA A 212 11.50 -11.29 8.10
N THR A 213 12.02 -11.72 6.95
CA THR A 213 13.28 -11.19 6.41
C THR A 213 13.17 -9.72 6.02
N LEU A 214 12.07 -9.31 5.40
CA LEU A 214 11.85 -7.91 5.05
C LEU A 214 11.63 -7.02 6.28
N ILE A 215 10.87 -7.52 7.28
CA ILE A 215 10.64 -6.80 8.54
C ILE A 215 11.95 -6.66 9.32
N GLU A 216 12.75 -7.73 9.43
CA GLU A 216 14.08 -7.67 10.06
C GLU A 216 14.97 -6.63 9.37
N TYR A 217 15.00 -6.62 8.04
CA TYR A 217 15.72 -5.58 7.30
C TYR A 217 15.23 -4.19 7.68
N GLY A 218 13.91 -3.98 7.79
CA GLY A 218 13.35 -2.69 8.20
C GLY A 218 13.84 -2.27 9.58
N LEU A 219 13.70 -3.14 10.58
CA LEU A 219 14.14 -2.88 11.95
C LEU A 219 15.66 -2.58 12.03
N GLU A 220 16.49 -3.35 11.34
CA GLU A 220 17.95 -3.14 11.33
C GLU A 220 18.36 -1.83 10.65
N ASN A 221 17.50 -1.26 9.81
CA ASN A 221 17.74 0.00 9.09
C ASN A 221 16.92 1.18 9.63
N ASN A 222 16.24 1.03 10.77
CA ASN A 222 15.34 2.04 11.36
C ASN A 222 14.22 2.47 10.40
N LEU A 223 13.65 1.51 9.67
CA LEU A 223 12.50 1.68 8.79
C LEU A 223 11.29 0.98 9.42
N VAL A 224 10.38 1.74 10.04
CA VAL A 224 9.23 1.20 10.78
C VAL A 224 8.01 2.13 10.69
#